data_AF-A0A972ML01-F1
#
_entry.id   AF-A0A972ML01-F1
#
_cell.length_a   1.000
_cell.length_b   1.000
_cell.length_c   1.000
_cell.angle_alpha   90.00
_cell.angle_beta   90.00
_cell.angle_gamma   90.00
#
_symmetry.space_group_name_H-M   'P 1'
#
loop_
_entity.id
_entity.type
_entity.pdbx_description
1 polymer ?
#
loop_
_entity_poly.entity_id
_entity_poly.type
_entity_poly.pdbx_seq_one_letter_code
_entity_poly.pdbx_strand_id
1 'polypeptide(L)' 'MSDLSKKNKTITVGQLKQYLKEKYPNKFVAEIYLETLENFEDDELVPDLILENLLLSEEDFKEENKDGNS' A
#
# COMPACT_ATOMS: atom_id res chain seq x y z
N MET A 1 -11.48 16.30 -13.70
CA MET A 1 -10.45 15.68 -12.86
C MET A 1 -10.75 14.20 -12.80
N SER A 2 -9.76 13.36 -13.10
CA SER A 2 -9.93 11.90 -13.13
C SER A 2 -10.44 11.39 -11.78
N ASP A 3 -11.46 10.54 -11.77
CA ASP A 3 -12.06 9.90 -10.58
C ASP A 3 -11.14 8.86 -9.89
N LEU A 4 -9.86 8.82 -10.25
CA LEU A 4 -8.87 7.83 -9.81
C LEU A 4 -8.35 8.03 -8.36
N SER A 5 -8.81 9.04 -7.62
CA SER A 5 -8.17 9.48 -6.36
C SER A 5 -9.14 9.71 -5.19
N LYS A 6 -10.23 8.94 -5.05
CA LYS A 6 -11.34 9.34 -4.16
C LYS A 6 -11.67 8.37 -3.02
N LYS A 7 -11.13 7.14 -2.99
CA LYS A 7 -11.50 6.14 -1.98
C LYS A 7 -10.45 5.94 -0.91
N ASN A 8 -9.18 5.74 -1.28
CA ASN A 8 -8.09 5.62 -0.33
C ASN A 8 -7.81 6.97 0.31
N LYS A 9 -7.95 7.02 1.64
CA LYS A 9 -7.69 8.23 2.43
C LYS A 9 -6.67 8.00 3.53
N THR A 10 -6.14 6.78 3.63
CA THR A 10 -5.45 6.32 4.83
C THR A 10 -4.13 5.64 4.52
N ILE A 11 -3.99 4.96 3.38
CA ILE A 11 -2.78 4.22 3.04
C ILE A 11 -1.81 5.14 2.30
N THR A 12 -0.64 5.34 2.90
CA THR A 12 0.46 6.08 2.27
C THR A 12 1.35 5.18 1.43
N VAL A 13 2.10 5.79 0.51
CA VAL A 13 3.08 5.12 -0.34
C VAL A 13 4.11 4.37 0.51
N GLY A 14 4.57 4.94 1.62
CA GLY A 14 5.48 4.28 2.56
C GLY A 14 4.90 2.98 3.14
N GLN A 15 3.62 3.00 3.55
CA GLN A 15 2.94 1.80 4.06
C GLN A 15 2.83 0.71 3.00
N LEU A 16 2.49 1.08 1.75
CA LEU A 16 2.44 0.13 0.64
C LEU A 16 3.82 -0.44 0.30
N LYS A 17 4.87 0.41 0.23
CA LYS A 17 6.25 -0.05 0.00
C LYS A 17 6.68 -1.06 1.05
N GLN A 18 6.37 -0.81 2.33
CA GLN A 18 6.68 -1.75 3.41
C GLN A 18 5.93 -3.07 3.24
N TYR A 19 4.62 -3.01 3.01
CA TYR A 19 3.80 -4.21 2.82
C TYR A 19 4.27 -5.07 1.63
N LEU A 20 4.60 -4.44 0.49
CA LEU A 20 5.13 -5.12 -0.70
C LEU A 20 6.45 -5.86 -0.42
N LYS A 21 7.33 -5.27 0.39
CA LYS A 21 8.61 -5.89 0.78
C LYS A 21 8.40 -7.07 1.73
N GLU A 22 7.59 -6.87 2.77
CA GLU A 22 7.51 -7.79 3.92
C GLU A 22 6.43 -8.87 3.77
N LYS A 23 5.23 -8.51 3.31
CA LYS A 23 4.03 -9.35 3.40
C LYS A 23 3.49 -9.84 2.05
N TYR A 24 3.70 -9.09 0.96
CA TYR A 24 3.09 -9.46 -0.31
C TYR A 24 3.64 -10.78 -0.89
N PRO A 25 2.76 -11.74 -1.26
CA PRO A 25 3.17 -13.09 -1.61
C PRO A 25 3.87 -13.19 -2.98
N ASN A 26 3.50 -12.34 -3.94
CA ASN A 26 4.08 -12.38 -5.27
C ASN A 26 5.23 -11.37 -5.41
N LYS A 27 6.47 -11.85 -5.24
CA LYS A 27 7.67 -11.00 -5.24
C LYS A 27 7.93 -10.31 -6.58
N PHE A 28 7.66 -10.96 -7.70
CA PHE A 28 7.83 -10.33 -9.03
C PHE A 28 6.87 -9.16 -9.22
N VAL A 29 5.61 -9.32 -8.83
CA VAL A 29 4.64 -8.22 -8.88
C VAL A 29 5.03 -7.12 -7.89
N ALA A 30 5.50 -7.47 -6.69
CA ALA A 30 5.97 -6.48 -5.72
C ALA A 30 7.11 -5.60 -6.28
N GLU A 31 8.10 -6.18 -6.96
CA GLU A 31 9.21 -5.44 -7.57
C GLU A 31 8.74 -4.42 -8.60
N ILE A 32 7.82 -4.80 -9.50
CA ILE A 32 7.25 -3.87 -10.50
C ILE A 32 6.57 -2.66 -9.85
N TYR A 33 5.79 -2.90 -8.79
CA TYR A 33 5.12 -1.81 -8.08
C TYR A 33 6.08 -0.99 -7.25
N LEU A 34 7.11 -1.59 -6.65
CA LEU A 34 8.15 -0.84 -5.93
C LEU A 34 8.87 0.14 -6.85
N GLU A 35 9.26 -0.27 -8.05
CA GLU A 35 9.86 0.60 -9.07
C GLU A 35 8.91 1.75 -9.46
N THR A 36 7.62 1.42 -9.66
CA THR A 36 6.60 2.42 -9.98
C THR A 36 6.46 3.47 -8.87
N LEU A 37 6.54 3.03 -7.61
CA LEU A 37 6.40 3.87 -6.41
C LEU A 37 7.67 4.69 -6.07
N GLU A 38 8.80 4.48 -6.74
CA GLU A 38 10.03 5.27 -6.51
C GLU A 38 9.86 6.75 -6.83
N ASN A 39 8.92 7.08 -7.71
CA ASN A 39 8.63 8.46 -8.12
C ASN A 39 7.63 9.17 -7.18
N PHE A 40 7.22 8.52 -6.09
CA PHE A 40 6.26 9.05 -5.12
C PHE A 40 6.94 9.21 -3.76
N GLU A 41 6.63 10.31 -3.08
CA GLU A 41 7.04 10.55 -1.70
C GLU A 41 6.30 9.60 -0.74
N ASP A 42 6.95 9.19 0.34
CA ASP A 42 6.42 8.14 1.22
C ASP A 42 5.17 8.58 2.03
N ASP A 43 4.97 9.88 2.21
CA ASP A 43 3.82 10.48 2.90
C ASP A 43 2.62 10.75 1.98
N GLU A 44 2.78 10.61 0.65
CA GLU A 44 1.68 10.70 -0.30
C GLU A 44 0.71 9.53 -0.14
N LEU A 45 -0.57 9.79 -0.43
CA LEU A 45 -1.58 8.74 -0.49
C LEU A 45 -1.41 7.91 -1.75
N VAL A 46 -1.51 6.59 -1.60
CA VAL A 46 -1.48 5.67 -2.74
C VAL A 46 -2.71 5.91 -3.63
N PRO A 47 -2.53 6.05 -4.96
CA PRO A 47 -3.65 6.06 -5.90
C PRO A 47 -4.52 4.81 -5.80
N ASP A 48 -5.85 4.98 -5.80
CA ASP A 48 -6.83 3.88 -5.66
C ASP A 48 -6.56 2.73 -6.64
N LEU A 49 -6.20 3.08 -7.88
CA LEU A 49 -5.91 2.12 -8.95
C LEU A 49 -4.79 1.13 -8.60
N ILE A 50 -3.77 1.58 -7.84
CA ILE A 50 -2.67 0.71 -7.43
C ILE A 50 -3.18 -0.34 -6.44
N LEU A 51 -3.98 0.09 -5.46
CA LEU A 51 -4.58 -0.82 -4.48
C LEU A 51 -5.56 -1.80 -5.15
N GLU A 52 -6.41 -1.30 -6.04
CA GLU A 52 -7.36 -2.13 -6.81
C GLU A 52 -6.64 -3.19 -7.65
N ASN A 53 -5.54 -2.83 -8.33
CA ASN A 53 -4.77 -3.79 -9.12
C ASN A 53 -4.05 -4.85 -8.26
N LEU A 54 -3.61 -4.46 -7.06
CA LEU A 54 -2.97 -5.36 -6.11
C LEU A 54 -3.99 -6.20 -5.30
N LEU A 55 -5.29 -5.93 -5.47
CA LEU A 55 -6.39 -6.49 -4.69
C LEU A 55 -6.22 -6.24 -3.18
N LEU A 56 -5.71 -5.06 -2.83
CA LEU A 56 -5.49 -4.62 -1.46
C LEU A 56 -6.56 -3.65 -1.01
N SER A 57 -6.84 -3.68 0.28
CA SER A 57 -7.79 -2.85 0.99
C SER A 57 -7.15 -2.23 2.22
N GLU A 58 -7.83 -1.28 2.88
CA GLU A 58 -7.36 -0.73 4.15
C GLU A 58 -7.19 -1.78 5.25
N GLU A 59 -7.89 -2.92 5.17
CA GLU A 59 -7.80 -3.98 6.18
C GLU A 59 -6.46 -4.71 6.15
N ASP A 60 -5.83 -4.82 4.97
CA ASP A 60 -4.52 -5.47 4.80
C ASP A 60 -3.38 -4.71 5.51
N PHE A 61 -3.61 -3.44 5.85
CA PHE A 61 -2.66 -2.57 6.56
C PHE A 61 -2.99 -2.44 8.05
N LYS A 62 -4.05 -3.10 8.53
CA LYS A 62 -4.51 -3.05 9.93
C LYS A 62 -4.01 -4.26 10.75
N GLU A 63 -2.69 -4.47 10.89
CA GLU A 63 -2.12 -5.47 11.83
C GLU A 63 -0.72 -5.03 12.34
N GLU A 64 -0.36 -4.97 13.63
CA GLU A 64 -0.97 -5.42 14.90
C GLU A 64 -0.68 -4.41 16.06
N ASN A 65 -1.71 -3.82 16.68
CA ASN A 65 -1.61 -3.30 18.06
C ASN A 65 -2.11 -4.39 19.04
N LYS A 66 -1.57 -5.60 18.95
CA LYS A 66 -1.95 -6.73 19.83
C LYS A 66 -0.82 -7.27 20.71
N ASP A 67 0.26 -6.52 20.88
CA ASP A 67 1.25 -6.79 21.93
C ASP A 67 1.25 -5.65 22.96
N GLY A 68 0.41 -5.82 23.98
CA GLY A 68 0.29 -4.86 25.08
C GLY A 68 -0.54 -5.37 26.26
N ASN A 69 -0.57 -6.68 26.52
CA ASN A 69 -0.90 -7.21 27.83
C ASN A 69 -0.39 -8.66 27.98
N SER A 70 0.84 -8.81 28.46
CA SER A 70 1.36 -10.02 29.08
C SER A 70 2.28 -9.63 30.23
#